data_AF-A0A0W0RZR4-F1
#
_entry.id   AF-A0A0W0RZR4-F1
#
_cell.length_a   1.000
_cell.length_b   1.000
_cell.length_c   1.000
_cell.angle_alpha   90.00
_cell.angle_beta   90.00
_cell.angle_gamma   90.00
#
_symmetry.space_group_name_H-M   'P 1'
#
loop_
_entity.id
_entity.type
_entity.pdbx_description
1 polymer ?
#
loop_
_entity_poly.entity_id
_entity_poly.type
_entity_poly.pdbx_seq_one_letter_code
_entity_poly.pdbx_strand_id
1 'polypeptide(L)'
;MPTDLSPMKFLEPNTSKSIPPQHHIIAANLWKKDHYRLITVIHNTPWYQSTGRNSGYAGTWFFFGGVLEKKNDRHASGWMIKPKALLEARYSKTQFFGKDTAHYIRKHSMQKLISFSRFGDIKKICISASLDGGFWLSDKGKKLKKYLRKNYPEYFLTDELIKEIQASAKRTDLPIYTHRKKVNRWLSEQGVASVGVLHNEMLLFKP
;
A
#
# COMPACT_ATOMS: atom_id res chain seq x y z
N MET A 1 -8.20 28.74 65.82
CA MET A 1 -8.80 29.91 65.14
C MET A 1 -7.69 30.58 64.32
N PRO A 2 -7.78 30.74 62.99
CA PRO A 2 -8.66 30.13 62.01
C PRO A 2 -7.91 29.14 61.07
N THR A 3 -8.62 28.09 60.68
CA THR A 3 -8.28 27.13 59.62
C THR A 3 -8.63 27.73 58.27
N ASP A 4 -7.62 28.08 57.45
CA ASP A 4 -7.82 28.44 56.05
C ASP A 4 -7.88 27.17 55.20
N LEU A 5 -9.10 26.66 55.03
CA LEU A 5 -9.43 25.62 54.05
C LEU A 5 -9.83 26.32 52.74
N SER A 6 -8.84 26.82 52.03
CA SER A 6 -9.01 27.18 50.62
C SER A 6 -9.13 25.90 49.79
N PRO A 7 -10.25 25.64 49.09
CA PRO A 7 -10.42 24.42 48.31
C PRO A 7 -9.46 24.42 47.11
N MET A 8 -8.66 23.36 47.00
CA MET A 8 -7.91 23.03 45.79
C MET A 8 -8.87 23.05 44.60
N LYS A 9 -8.70 24.03 43.70
CA LYS A 9 -9.31 24.01 42.38
C LYS A 9 -8.72 22.81 41.65
N PHE A 10 -9.51 21.75 41.52
CA PHE A 10 -9.26 20.71 40.54
C PHE A 10 -9.18 21.39 39.17
N LEU A 11 -7.99 21.37 38.58
CA LEU A 11 -7.82 21.67 37.17
C LEU A 11 -8.67 20.65 36.41
N GLU A 12 -9.77 21.10 35.82
CA GLU A 12 -10.54 20.29 34.89
C GLU A 12 -9.59 19.79 33.80
N PRO A 13 -9.59 18.49 33.47
CA PRO A 13 -8.80 17.99 32.37
C PRO A 13 -9.29 18.65 31.09
N ASN A 14 -8.46 19.55 30.58
CA ASN A 14 -8.60 20.24 29.32
C ASN A 14 -9.00 19.24 28.23
N THR A 15 -10.21 19.47 27.73
CA THR A 15 -10.65 19.30 26.33
C THR A 15 -10.04 18.11 25.59
N SER A 16 -10.90 17.12 25.36
CA SER A 16 -10.77 16.14 24.30
C SER A 16 -10.27 16.80 23.02
N LYS A 17 -8.96 16.73 22.79
CA LYS A 17 -8.43 16.80 21.42
C LYS A 17 -9.08 15.62 20.72
N SER A 18 -10.11 15.91 19.92
CA SER A 18 -10.70 14.94 19.02
C SER A 18 -9.54 14.30 18.26
N ILE A 19 -9.28 13.02 18.55
CA ILE A 19 -8.30 12.26 17.81
C ILE A 19 -8.77 12.37 16.36
N PRO A 20 -7.98 12.98 15.45
CA PRO A 20 -8.39 13.10 14.06
C PRO A 20 -8.79 11.70 13.58
N PRO A 21 -9.89 11.56 12.82
CA PRO A 21 -10.27 10.26 12.30
C PRO A 21 -9.05 9.64 11.64
N GLN A 22 -8.64 8.49 12.17
CA GLN A 22 -7.47 7.77 11.67
C GLN A 22 -7.89 7.21 10.31
N HIS A 23 -7.71 8.00 9.26
CA HIS A 23 -8.08 7.59 7.92
C HIS A 23 -7.09 6.51 7.49
N HIS A 24 -7.54 5.26 7.42
CA HIS A 24 -6.75 4.13 6.90
C HIS A 24 -6.45 4.27 5.40
N ILE A 25 -7.11 5.20 4.71
CA ILE A 25 -6.97 5.47 3.28
C ILE A 25 -6.87 6.97 3.01
N ILE A 26 -5.98 7.35 2.08
CA ILE A 26 -5.89 8.70 1.51
C ILE A 26 -6.02 8.64 -0.02
N ALA A 27 -6.38 9.76 -0.64
CA ALA A 27 -6.32 9.94 -2.08
C ALA A 27 -5.08 10.78 -2.46
N ALA A 28 -4.17 10.22 -3.25
CA ALA A 28 -3.01 10.93 -3.76
C ALA A 28 -3.24 11.44 -5.18
N ASN A 29 -3.13 12.76 -5.39
CA ASN A 29 -3.21 13.41 -6.71
C ASN A 29 -1.88 14.07 -7.07
N LEU A 30 -0.97 13.30 -7.65
CA LEU A 30 0.42 13.72 -7.86
C LEU A 30 0.74 14.11 -9.32
N TRP A 31 -0.26 14.14 -10.21
CA TRP A 31 0.03 14.36 -11.64
C TRP A 31 -0.99 15.21 -12.38
N LYS A 32 -2.22 14.72 -12.57
CA LYS A 32 -3.25 15.42 -13.35
C LYS A 32 -4.52 15.52 -12.51
N LYS A 33 -5.28 16.60 -12.71
CA LYS A 33 -6.62 16.78 -12.14
C LYS A 33 -7.43 15.50 -12.37
N ASP A 34 -8.05 15.01 -11.30
CA ASP A 34 -8.92 13.82 -11.28
C ASP A 34 -8.27 12.45 -11.48
N HIS A 35 -6.94 12.37 -11.44
CA HIS A 35 -6.20 11.11 -11.44
C HIS A 35 -5.70 10.73 -10.04
N TYR A 36 -6.65 10.48 -9.14
CA TYR A 36 -6.33 10.04 -7.78
C TYR A 36 -5.79 8.60 -7.76
N ARG A 37 -4.97 8.30 -6.76
CA ARG A 37 -4.62 6.94 -6.33
C ARG A 37 -5.07 6.79 -4.88
N LEU A 38 -5.91 5.80 -4.61
CA LEU A 38 -6.16 5.42 -3.23
C LEU A 38 -4.88 4.78 -2.67
N ILE A 39 -4.48 5.20 -1.49
CA ILE A 39 -3.32 4.68 -0.76
C ILE A 39 -3.76 4.23 0.62
N THR A 40 -3.31 3.06 1.06
CA THR A 40 -3.55 2.53 2.41
C THR A 40 -2.28 1.89 2.98
N VAL A 41 -2.27 1.60 4.27
CA VAL A 41 -1.19 0.86 4.94
C VAL A 41 -1.79 -0.38 5.59
N ILE A 42 -1.21 -1.54 5.28
CA ILE A 42 -1.64 -2.85 5.80
C ILE A 42 -0.39 -3.55 6.33
N HIS A 43 -0.38 -3.89 7.62
CA HIS A 43 0.77 -4.49 8.30
C HIS A 43 2.08 -3.73 8.01
N ASN A 44 2.07 -2.41 8.23
CA ASN A 44 3.21 -1.49 7.99
C ASN A 44 3.74 -1.48 6.55
N THR A 45 2.98 -2.04 5.59
CA THR A 45 3.33 -2.06 4.17
C THR A 45 2.37 -1.12 3.44
N PRO A 46 2.86 -0.19 2.61
CA PRO A 46 1.98 0.74 1.92
C PRO A 46 1.50 0.15 0.59
N TRP A 47 0.23 0.42 0.27
CA TRP A 47 -0.48 -0.10 -0.89
C TRP A 47 -1.12 1.04 -1.67
N TYR A 48 -1.17 0.91 -2.99
CA TYR A 48 -1.94 1.81 -3.83
C TYR A 48 -2.86 1.03 -4.77
N GLN A 49 -4.04 1.59 -5.03
CA GLN A 49 -4.96 1.04 -6.01
C GLN A 49 -4.58 1.52 -7.42
N SER A 50 -4.33 0.58 -8.33
CA SER A 50 -3.97 0.89 -9.71
C SER A 50 -5.15 1.47 -10.49
N THR A 51 -4.90 2.46 -11.34
CA THR A 51 -5.90 2.93 -12.33
C THR A 51 -5.80 2.20 -13.67
N GLY A 52 -5.07 1.08 -13.76
CA GLY A 52 -5.02 0.25 -14.97
C GLY A 52 -4.14 0.76 -16.11
N ARG A 53 -3.87 2.08 -16.19
CA ARG A 53 -3.11 2.72 -17.29
C ARG A 53 -1.82 2.00 -17.70
N ASN A 54 -1.07 1.47 -16.74
CA ASN A 54 0.20 0.75 -16.97
C ASN A 54 0.18 -0.69 -16.44
N SER A 55 -0.97 -1.24 -16.07
CA SER A 55 -1.10 -2.61 -15.54
C SER A 55 -2.17 -3.44 -16.22
N GLY A 56 -2.95 -2.88 -17.15
CA GLY A 56 -4.10 -3.53 -17.78
C GLY A 56 -5.31 -3.69 -16.86
N TYR A 57 -5.10 -3.70 -15.54
CA TYR A 57 -6.15 -3.97 -14.55
C TYR A 57 -6.30 -2.84 -13.53
N ALA A 58 -7.26 -1.95 -13.78
CA ALA A 58 -7.70 -0.94 -12.81
C ALA A 58 -8.38 -1.61 -11.61
N GLY A 59 -8.21 -1.05 -10.41
CA GLY A 59 -8.73 -1.62 -9.16
C GLY A 59 -7.80 -2.62 -8.47
N THR A 60 -6.72 -3.07 -9.12
CA THR A 60 -5.74 -3.98 -8.49
C THR A 60 -4.88 -3.22 -7.49
N TRP A 61 -4.77 -3.72 -6.25
CA TRP A 61 -3.90 -3.15 -5.22
C TRP A 61 -2.47 -3.66 -5.34
N PHE A 62 -1.50 -2.76 -5.36
CA PHE A 62 -0.07 -3.09 -5.37
C PHE A 62 0.65 -2.44 -4.20
N PHE A 63 1.57 -3.16 -3.60
CA PHE A 63 2.48 -2.55 -2.64
C PHE A 63 3.48 -1.63 -3.36
N PHE A 64 4.03 -0.68 -2.62
CA PHE A 64 5.05 0.24 -3.12
C PHE A 64 6.01 0.66 -2.00
N GLY A 65 7.03 1.44 -2.32
CA GLY A 65 8.04 1.92 -1.36
C GLY A 65 7.84 3.35 -0.88
N GLY A 66 6.75 4.02 -1.27
CA GLY A 66 6.55 5.45 -1.06
C GLY A 66 6.57 6.26 -2.36
N VAL A 67 6.59 7.59 -2.22
CA VAL A 67 6.56 8.52 -3.35
C VAL A 67 7.93 9.17 -3.52
N LEU A 68 8.45 9.18 -4.74
CA LEU A 68 9.72 9.79 -5.07
C LEU A 68 9.68 11.31 -4.84
N GLU A 69 10.46 11.83 -3.89
CA GLU A 69 10.44 13.25 -3.53
C GLU A 69 11.26 14.15 -4.45
N LYS A 70 12.37 13.63 -4.98
CA LYS A 70 13.28 14.36 -5.86
C LYS A 70 13.33 13.64 -7.20
N LYS A 71 13.32 14.41 -8.30
CA LYS A 71 13.58 13.85 -9.63
C LYS A 71 14.97 13.20 -9.64
N ASN A 72 15.13 12.13 -10.40
CA ASN A 72 16.43 11.59 -10.79
C ASN A 72 16.48 11.42 -12.32
N ASP A 73 17.58 10.86 -12.83
CA ASP A 73 17.81 10.70 -14.28
C ASP A 73 16.73 9.85 -14.98
N ARG A 74 16.07 8.93 -14.25
CA ARG A 74 15.10 7.97 -14.79
C ARG A 74 13.65 8.37 -14.53
N HIS A 75 13.38 9.15 -13.48
CA HIS A 75 12.03 9.36 -12.96
C HIS A 75 11.79 10.78 -12.46
N ALA A 76 10.63 11.33 -12.81
CA ALA A 76 10.17 12.60 -12.26
C ALA A 76 9.72 12.45 -10.79
N SER A 77 9.82 13.52 -10.02
CA SER A 77 9.26 13.56 -8.66
C SER A 77 7.75 13.28 -8.68
N GLY A 78 7.22 12.66 -7.62
CA GLY A 78 5.81 12.28 -7.51
C GLY A 78 5.51 10.87 -8.02
N TRP A 79 6.51 10.15 -8.53
CA TRP A 79 6.35 8.76 -8.96
C TRP A 79 6.23 7.81 -7.76
N MET A 80 5.29 6.85 -7.86
CA MET A 80 5.18 5.74 -6.91
C MET A 80 6.37 4.80 -7.09
N ILE A 81 7.11 4.53 -6.01
CA ILE A 81 8.31 3.67 -6.02
C ILE A 81 7.84 2.22 -6.08
N LYS A 82 7.86 1.64 -7.28
CA LYS A 82 7.38 0.27 -7.51
C LYS A 82 8.45 -0.76 -7.17
N PRO A 83 8.04 -2.00 -6.86
CA PRO A 83 8.95 -3.09 -6.52
C PRO A 83 9.95 -3.46 -7.61
N LYS A 84 9.70 -3.06 -8.86
CA LYS A 84 10.60 -3.31 -9.99
C LYS A 84 11.90 -2.50 -9.91
N ALA A 85 11.91 -1.37 -9.21
CA ALA A 85 13.12 -0.59 -8.94
C ALA A 85 14.00 -1.24 -7.84
N LEU A 86 13.44 -2.15 -7.04
CA LEU A 86 14.13 -2.88 -5.96
C LEU A 86 14.81 -4.18 -6.45
N LEU A 87 14.90 -4.36 -7.77
CA LEU A 87 15.08 -5.67 -8.43
C LEU A 87 16.40 -5.82 -9.18
N GLU A 88 17.20 -4.75 -9.34
CA GLU A 88 18.51 -4.81 -10.03
C GLU A 88 19.56 -5.63 -9.25
N ALA A 89 19.32 -5.92 -7.96
CA ALA A 89 20.11 -6.90 -7.20
C ALA A 89 19.52 -8.33 -7.32
N ARG A 90 19.82 -9.05 -8.41
CA ARG A 90 19.82 -10.54 -8.48
C ARG A 90 18.54 -11.33 -8.12
N TYR A 91 17.32 -10.79 -8.27
CA TYR A 91 16.10 -11.57 -8.01
C TYR A 91 15.56 -12.28 -9.28
N SER A 92 15.89 -13.56 -9.42
CA SER A 92 15.33 -14.40 -10.48
C SER A 92 13.80 -14.54 -10.33
N LYS A 93 13.08 -14.70 -11.46
CA LYS A 93 11.60 -14.81 -11.53
C LYS A 93 10.98 -15.88 -10.62
N THR A 94 11.78 -16.77 -10.03
CA THR A 94 11.36 -17.85 -9.12
C THR A 94 11.46 -17.49 -7.64
N GLN A 95 12.18 -16.43 -7.27
CA GLN A 95 12.45 -16.09 -5.87
C GLN A 95 11.27 -15.40 -5.17
N PHE A 96 10.43 -14.67 -5.91
CA PHE A 96 9.32 -13.90 -5.33
C PHE A 96 8.20 -14.76 -4.73
N PHE A 97 7.83 -15.84 -5.41
CA PHE A 97 6.64 -16.62 -5.07
C PHE A 97 6.94 -18.08 -4.75
N GLY A 98 8.22 -18.46 -4.75
CA GLY A 98 8.65 -19.85 -4.74
C GLY A 98 8.52 -20.51 -6.13
N LYS A 99 9.17 -21.67 -6.28
CA LYS A 99 9.19 -22.43 -7.54
C LYS A 99 7.78 -22.84 -7.99
N ASP A 100 6.95 -23.31 -7.06
CA ASP A 100 5.64 -23.88 -7.38
C ASP A 100 4.65 -22.81 -7.86
N THR A 101 4.54 -21.69 -7.14
CA THR A 101 3.69 -20.58 -7.57
C THR A 101 4.17 -19.98 -8.88
N ALA A 102 5.50 -19.82 -9.06
CA ALA A 102 6.06 -19.34 -10.31
C ALA A 102 5.77 -20.29 -11.48
N HIS A 103 5.86 -21.61 -11.25
CA HIS A 103 5.48 -22.62 -12.21
C HIS A 103 3.97 -22.53 -12.55
N TYR A 104 3.10 -22.45 -11.55
CA TYR A 104 1.64 -22.33 -11.73
C TYR A 104 1.29 -21.10 -12.59
N ILE A 105 1.83 -19.93 -12.26
CA ILE A 105 1.64 -18.69 -13.02
C ILE A 105 2.03 -18.87 -14.49
N ARG A 106 3.19 -19.51 -14.75
CA ARG A 106 3.69 -19.76 -16.12
C ARG A 106 2.84 -20.78 -16.88
N LYS A 107 2.51 -21.90 -16.24
CA LYS A 107 1.67 -22.98 -16.79
C LYS A 107 0.33 -22.44 -17.27
N HIS A 108 -0.24 -21.48 -16.54
CA HIS A 108 -1.51 -20.84 -16.89
C HIS A 108 -1.36 -19.54 -17.70
N SER A 109 -0.16 -19.23 -18.20
CA SER A 109 0.12 -18.04 -19.01
C SER A 109 -0.41 -16.74 -18.39
N MET A 110 -0.30 -16.60 -17.07
CA MET A 110 -0.80 -15.42 -16.35
C MET A 110 0.20 -14.26 -16.45
N GLN A 111 1.50 -14.55 -16.58
CA GLN A 111 2.59 -13.58 -16.72
C GLN A 111 2.43 -12.63 -17.92
N LYS A 112 1.62 -13.02 -18.91
CA LYS A 112 1.31 -12.20 -20.09
C LYS A 112 0.29 -11.09 -19.80
N LEU A 113 -0.47 -11.23 -18.70
CA LEU A 113 -1.57 -10.33 -18.35
C LEU A 113 -1.11 -9.19 -17.43
N ILE A 114 -0.24 -9.53 -16.48
CA ILE A 114 0.16 -8.60 -15.43
C ILE A 114 1.62 -8.82 -15.06
N SER A 115 2.32 -7.72 -14.78
CA SER A 115 3.69 -7.77 -14.29
C SER A 115 3.70 -8.27 -12.84
N PHE A 116 3.87 -9.58 -12.67
CA PHE A 116 3.84 -10.22 -11.34
C PHE A 116 4.90 -9.69 -10.37
N SER A 117 6.03 -9.18 -10.86
CA SER A 117 7.02 -8.49 -10.02
C SER A 117 6.45 -7.31 -9.23
N ARG A 118 5.29 -6.74 -9.64
CA ARG A 118 4.62 -5.67 -8.90
C ARG A 118 3.92 -6.15 -7.62
N PHE A 119 3.65 -7.44 -7.48
CA PHE A 119 3.07 -7.96 -6.25
C PHE A 119 4.13 -8.22 -5.18
N GLY A 120 5.40 -8.35 -5.56
CA GLY A 120 6.48 -8.54 -4.58
C GLY A 120 6.57 -10.00 -4.23
N ASP A 121 6.47 -10.32 -2.95
CA ASP A 121 6.57 -11.69 -2.46
C ASP A 121 5.21 -12.41 -2.35
N ILE A 122 5.24 -13.68 -1.91
CA ILE A 122 4.05 -14.52 -1.73
C ILE A 122 3.04 -13.92 -0.75
N LYS A 123 3.51 -13.33 0.35
CA LYS A 123 2.62 -12.70 1.34
C LYS A 123 1.89 -11.51 0.72
N LYS A 124 2.60 -10.67 -0.01
CA LYS A 124 2.04 -9.46 -0.63
C LYS A 124 1.06 -9.79 -1.77
N ILE A 125 1.32 -10.83 -2.58
CA ILE A 125 0.32 -11.23 -3.58
C ILE A 125 -0.96 -11.79 -2.95
N CYS A 126 -0.85 -12.52 -1.83
CA CYS A 126 -2.02 -12.98 -1.07
C CYS A 126 -2.83 -11.82 -0.49
N ILE A 127 -2.16 -10.82 0.10
CA ILE A 127 -2.82 -9.59 0.59
C ILE A 127 -3.53 -8.86 -0.56
N SER A 128 -2.88 -8.68 -1.71
CA SER A 128 -3.53 -8.10 -2.90
C SER A 128 -4.75 -8.90 -3.32
N ALA A 129 -4.67 -10.23 -3.32
CA ALA A 129 -5.77 -11.10 -3.67
C ALA A 129 -6.94 -11.03 -2.67
N SER A 130 -6.67 -10.83 -1.38
CA SER A 130 -7.71 -10.58 -0.36
C SER A 130 -8.53 -9.35 -0.65
N LEU A 131 -7.89 -8.25 -1.05
CA LEU A 131 -8.57 -6.96 -1.31
C LEU A 131 -9.45 -6.98 -2.57
N ASP A 132 -9.25 -7.97 -3.44
CA ASP A 132 -9.95 -8.16 -4.71
C ASP A 132 -9.79 -6.96 -5.68
N GLY A 133 -10.61 -6.92 -6.72
CA GLY A 133 -10.59 -5.89 -7.75
C GLY A 133 -9.58 -6.15 -8.88
N GLY A 134 -9.81 -5.48 -10.00
CA GLY A 134 -8.92 -5.53 -11.16
C GLY A 134 -8.59 -6.94 -11.64
N PHE A 135 -7.30 -7.31 -11.56
CA PHE A 135 -6.82 -8.60 -12.05
C PHE A 135 -7.55 -9.77 -11.36
N TRP A 136 -7.87 -9.63 -10.08
CA TRP A 136 -8.49 -10.69 -9.28
C TRP A 136 -9.92 -11.02 -9.71
N LEU A 137 -10.60 -10.10 -10.40
CA LEU A 137 -11.94 -10.30 -10.95
C LEU A 137 -11.93 -11.08 -12.29
N SER A 138 -10.78 -11.17 -12.96
CA SER A 138 -10.63 -11.96 -14.17
C SER A 138 -10.66 -13.47 -13.89
N ASP A 139 -11.01 -14.29 -14.87
CA ASP A 139 -11.01 -15.75 -14.69
C ASP A 139 -9.64 -16.32 -14.28
N LYS A 140 -8.56 -15.77 -14.84
CA LYS A 140 -7.19 -16.17 -14.47
C LYS A 140 -6.84 -15.69 -13.06
N GLY A 141 -7.25 -14.48 -12.68
CA GLY A 141 -7.13 -13.97 -11.32
C GLY A 141 -7.87 -14.82 -10.30
N LYS A 142 -9.12 -15.20 -10.58
CA LYS A 142 -9.91 -16.11 -9.73
C LYS A 142 -9.24 -17.47 -9.56
N LYS A 143 -8.74 -18.06 -10.66
CA LYS A 143 -7.97 -19.32 -10.62
C LYS A 143 -6.69 -19.21 -9.79
N LEU A 144 -5.97 -18.10 -9.88
CA LEU A 144 -4.78 -17.87 -9.06
C LEU A 144 -5.14 -17.63 -7.60
N LYS A 145 -6.16 -16.82 -7.31
CA LYS A 145 -6.66 -16.56 -5.95
C LYS A 145 -7.05 -17.87 -5.25
N LYS A 146 -7.73 -18.78 -5.95
CA LYS A 146 -8.03 -20.13 -5.43
C LYS A 146 -6.77 -20.95 -5.13
N TYR A 147 -5.78 -20.93 -6.01
CA TYR A 147 -4.49 -21.58 -5.77
C TYR A 147 -3.76 -20.98 -4.56
N LEU A 148 -3.66 -19.66 -4.48
CA LEU A 148 -2.99 -18.97 -3.37
C LEU A 148 -3.69 -19.25 -2.04
N ARG A 149 -5.02 -19.19 -1.99
CA ARG A 149 -5.80 -19.45 -0.78
C ARG A 149 -5.68 -20.90 -0.30
N LYS A 150 -5.48 -21.85 -1.21
CA LYS A 150 -5.24 -23.26 -0.87
C LYS A 150 -3.84 -23.47 -0.26
N ASN A 151 -2.82 -22.79 -0.79
CA ASN A 151 -1.41 -23.09 -0.45
C ASN A 151 -0.81 -22.13 0.59
N TYR A 152 -1.37 -20.93 0.75
CA TYR A 152 -0.86 -19.89 1.66
C TYR A 152 -2.01 -19.15 2.38
N PRO A 153 -2.95 -19.87 3.02
CA PRO A 153 -4.11 -19.26 3.67
C PRO A 153 -3.73 -18.24 4.75
N GLU A 154 -2.61 -18.45 5.45
CA GLU A 154 -2.11 -17.62 6.54
C GLU A 154 -1.72 -16.19 6.13
N TYR A 155 -1.55 -15.93 4.82
CA TYR A 155 -1.23 -14.60 4.30
C TYR A 155 -2.46 -13.82 3.80
N PHE A 156 -3.65 -14.43 3.79
CA PHE A 156 -4.87 -13.72 3.44
C PHE A 156 -5.33 -12.86 4.62
N LEU A 157 -5.78 -11.64 4.31
CA LEU A 157 -6.44 -10.76 5.28
C LEU A 157 -7.76 -11.37 5.76
N THR A 158 -8.15 -11.01 6.99
CA THR A 158 -9.45 -11.34 7.56
C THR A 158 -10.58 -10.58 6.86
N ASP A 159 -11.80 -11.11 6.93
CA ASP A 159 -12.95 -10.50 6.28
C ASP A 159 -13.30 -9.13 6.89
N GLU A 160 -13.06 -8.95 8.18
CA GLU A 160 -13.27 -7.68 8.89
C GLU A 160 -12.38 -6.58 8.30
N LEU A 161 -11.08 -6.86 8.17
CA LEU A 161 -10.13 -5.89 7.63
C LEU A 161 -10.38 -5.62 6.14
N ILE A 162 -10.79 -6.63 5.37
CA ILE A 162 -11.18 -6.43 3.96
C ILE A 162 -12.38 -5.48 3.87
N LYS A 163 -13.42 -5.70 4.67
CA LYS A 163 -14.62 -4.85 4.70
C LYS A 163 -14.28 -3.41 5.09
N GLU A 164 -13.44 -3.23 6.10
CA GLU A 164 -13.00 -1.91 6.55
C GLU A 164 -12.27 -1.11 5.45
N ILE A 165 -11.31 -1.75 4.76
CA ILE A 165 -10.56 -1.12 3.67
C ILE A 165 -11.49 -0.81 2.50
N GLN A 166 -12.37 -1.74 2.13
CA GLN A 166 -13.30 -1.53 1.02
C GLN A 166 -14.36 -0.44 1.32
N ALA A 167 -14.85 -0.36 2.56
CA ALA A 167 -15.74 0.71 2.99
C ALA A 167 -15.02 2.06 2.94
N SER A 168 -13.80 2.12 3.47
CA SER A 168 -12.96 3.32 3.42
C SER A 168 -12.67 3.76 1.99
N ALA A 169 -12.44 2.82 1.06
CA ALA A 169 -12.12 3.13 -0.32
C ALA A 169 -13.30 3.74 -1.11
N LYS A 170 -14.54 3.59 -0.61
CA LYS A 170 -15.76 4.14 -1.20
C LYS A 170 -16.13 5.52 -0.66
N ARG A 171 -15.43 5.99 0.38
CA ARG A 171 -15.68 7.29 0.99
C ARG A 171 -15.40 8.41 -0.01
N THR A 172 -16.26 9.42 -0.02
CA THR A 172 -16.12 10.64 -0.85
C THR A 172 -15.38 11.76 -0.13
N ASP A 173 -15.20 11.64 1.19
CA ASP A 173 -14.59 12.63 2.09
C ASP A 173 -13.13 12.28 2.44
N LEU A 174 -12.44 11.50 1.59
CA LEU A 174 -11.05 11.11 1.84
C LEU A 174 -10.11 12.33 1.78
N PRO A 175 -9.11 12.42 2.68
CA PRO A 175 -8.06 13.42 2.55
C PRO A 175 -7.35 13.31 1.20
N ILE A 176 -7.29 14.42 0.47
CA ILE A 176 -6.62 14.51 -0.84
C ILE A 176 -5.26 15.16 -0.66
N TYR A 177 -4.20 14.41 -0.94
CA TYR A 177 -2.83 14.92 -0.92
C TYR A 177 -2.31 15.15 -2.34
N THR A 178 -2.03 16.41 -2.64
CA THR A 178 -1.45 16.87 -3.91
C THR A 178 0.08 16.97 -3.86
N HIS A 179 0.67 16.89 -2.67
CA HIS A 179 2.12 17.01 -2.47
C HIS A 179 2.72 15.69 -1.99
N ARG A 180 3.74 15.21 -2.69
CA ARG A 180 4.51 13.99 -2.36
C ARG A 180 5.00 13.91 -0.92
N LYS A 181 5.50 15.04 -0.36
CA LYS A 181 5.93 15.13 1.04
C LYS A 181 4.81 14.82 2.03
N LYS A 182 3.57 15.23 1.73
CA LYS A 182 2.39 14.93 2.58
C LYS A 182 2.05 13.44 2.53
N VAL A 183 2.14 12.82 1.35
CA VAL A 183 1.94 11.37 1.21
C VAL A 183 2.99 10.60 2.02
N ASN A 184 4.28 10.89 1.85
CA ASN A 184 5.34 10.20 2.58
C ASN A 184 5.26 10.44 4.10
N ARG A 185 4.94 11.67 4.52
CA ARG A 185 4.72 11.97 5.94
C ARG A 185 3.60 11.10 6.52
N TRP A 186 2.45 11.05 5.84
CA TRP A 186 1.34 10.20 6.26
C TRP A 186 1.73 8.73 6.32
N LEU A 187 2.46 8.21 5.33
CA LEU A 187 3.00 6.84 5.39
C LEU A 187 3.86 6.61 6.65
N SER A 188 4.72 7.57 7.00
CA SER A 188 5.55 7.50 8.19
C SER A 188 4.72 7.52 9.48
N GLU A 189 3.69 8.36 9.53
CA GLU A 189 2.73 8.45 10.66
C GLU A 189 1.93 7.15 10.83
N GLN A 190 1.72 6.39 9.74
CA GLN A 190 1.11 5.06 9.78
C GLN A 190 2.10 3.92 10.14
N GLY A 191 3.33 4.25 10.58
CA GLY A 191 4.31 3.26 11.00
C GLY A 191 5.05 2.55 9.85
N VAL A 192 5.00 3.08 8.63
CA VAL A 192 5.79 2.55 7.51
C VAL A 192 7.26 2.89 7.72
N ALA A 193 8.00 1.96 8.33
CA ALA A 193 9.43 2.11 8.63
C ALA A 193 10.30 2.38 7.38
N SER A 194 9.83 1.97 6.20
CA SER A 194 10.54 2.14 4.93
C SER A 194 10.48 3.55 4.35
N VAL A 195 9.76 4.50 4.97
CA VAL A 195 9.81 5.92 4.55
C VAL A 195 11.19 6.53 4.85
N GLY A 196 11.90 6.09 5.90
CA GLY A 196 13.28 6.49 6.20
C GLY A 196 14.34 5.70 5.42
N VAL A 197 13.98 4.54 4.87
CA VAL A 197 14.83 3.76 3.95
C VAL A 197 14.88 4.43 2.56
N LEU A 198 14.12 5.52 2.35
CA LEU A 198 14.24 6.46 1.23
C LEU A 198 15.43 7.43 1.35
N HIS A 199 16.23 7.34 2.41
CA HIS A 199 17.49 8.09 2.57
C HIS A 199 18.75 7.26 2.31
N ASN A 200 18.62 5.94 2.09
CA ASN A 200 19.71 5.14 1.59
C ASN A 200 19.59 5.01 0.07
N GLU A 201 20.26 5.91 -0.64
CA GLU A 201 20.31 5.93 -2.12
C GLU A 201 20.79 4.58 -2.68
N MET A 202 21.48 3.72 -1.92
CA MET A 202 21.88 2.39 -2.39
C MET A 202 20.73 1.39 -2.57
N LEU A 203 19.55 1.65 -1.98
CA LEU A 203 18.32 0.85 -2.17
C LEU A 203 17.41 1.43 -3.27
N LEU A 204 17.78 2.62 -3.78
CA LEU A 204 17.13 3.30 -4.88
C LEU A 204 18.17 3.45 -6.00
N PHE A 205 18.23 2.46 -6.90
CA PHE A 205 19.09 2.41 -8.09
C PHE A 205 20.56 2.10 -7.74
N LYS A 206 21.21 1.06 -8.28
CA LYS A 206 21.69 0.88 -9.68
C LYS A 206 22.31 -0.53 -9.86
N PRO A 207 22.67 -0.99 -11.08
CA PRO A 207 22.86 -0.28 -12.35
C PRO A 207 21.71 -0.35 -13.35
#